data_AF-A0A5J4T9G0-F1
#
_entry.id   AF-A0A5J4T9G0-F1
#
_cell.length_a   1.000
_cell.length_b   1.000
_cell.length_c   1.000
_cell.angle_alpha   90.00
_cell.angle_beta   90.00
_cell.angle_gamma   90.00
#
_symmetry.space_group_name_H-M   'P 1'
#
loop_
_entity.id
_entity.type
_entity.pdbx_description
1 polymer ?
#
loop_
_entity_poly.entity_id
_entity_poly.type
_entity_poly.pdbx_seq_one_letter_code
_entity_poly.pdbx_strand_id
1 'polypeptide(L)' 'KMASGRIIRPASIQDDQLWNLLTQLLEFDPSRRISAENALQHPYFTSPQAQAEISPLSRQIAQNDFSKHESRS' A
#
# COMPACT_ATOMS: atom_id res chain seq x y z
N LYS A 1 -11.78 -25.20 17.69
CA LYS A 1 -12.37 -24.30 16.67
C LYS A 1 -11.80 -22.91 16.93
N MET A 2 -10.82 -22.45 16.13
CA MET A 2 -10.27 -21.12 16.34
C MET A 2 -11.27 -20.09 15.81
N ALA A 3 -11.65 -19.15 16.67
CA ALA A 3 -12.57 -18.08 16.34
C ALA A 3 -11.99 -17.24 15.20
N SER A 4 -12.80 -17.04 14.16
CA SER A 4 -12.68 -16.07 13.06
C SER A 4 -11.41 -15.21 13.07
N GLY A 5 -10.48 -15.47 12.14
CA GLY A 5 -9.28 -14.66 11.86
C GLY A 5 -9.59 -13.27 11.29
N ARG A 6 -10.64 -12.61 11.78
CA ARG A 6 -11.14 -11.33 11.30
C ARG A 6 -10.48 -10.23 12.11
N ILE A 7 -9.55 -9.51 11.47
CA ILE A 7 -8.94 -8.31 12.03
C ILE A 7 -10.03 -7.25 12.16
N ILE A 8 -10.17 -6.69 13.36
CA ILE A 8 -11.13 -5.62 13.65
C ILE A 8 -10.50 -4.29 13.23
N ARG A 9 -11.22 -3.47 12.45
CA ARG A 9 -10.77 -2.14 12.05
C ARG A 9 -10.60 -1.25 13.29
N PRO A 10 -9.39 -0.76 13.58
CA PRO A 10 -9.19 0.24 14.62
C PRO A 10 -9.87 1.56 14.23
N ALA A 11 -10.42 2.28 15.20
CA ALA A 11 -11.08 3.58 14.96
C ALA A 11 -10.14 4.67 14.41
N SER A 12 -8.82 4.49 14.56
CA SER A 12 -7.79 5.38 14.00
C SER A 12 -7.65 5.27 12.48
N ILE A 13 -8.10 4.17 11.86
CA ILE A 13 -8.03 4.00 10.40
C ILE A 13 -9.34 4.49 9.79
N GLN A 14 -9.32 5.70 9.24
CA GLN A 14 -10.49 6.33 8.61
C GLN A 14 -10.56 6.07 7.09
N ASP A 15 -9.42 5.82 6.47
CA ASP A 15 -9.34 5.54 5.03
C ASP A 15 -9.82 4.11 4.72
N ASP A 16 -10.84 4.00 3.87
CA ASP A 16 -11.44 2.73 3.46
C ASP A 16 -10.56 1.94 2.48
N GLN A 17 -9.80 2.62 1.61
CA GLN A 17 -8.88 1.99 0.67
C GLN A 17 -7.68 1.40 1.42
N LEU A 18 -7.16 2.12 2.42
CA LEU A 18 -6.12 1.60 3.31
C LEU A 18 -6.61 0.36 4.04
N TRP A 19 -7.79 0.44 4.65
CA TRP A 19 -8.34 -0.68 5.38
C TRP A 19 -8.59 -1.89 4.48
N ASN A 20 -9.15 -1.68 3.28
CA ASN A 20 -9.39 -2.74 2.33
C ASN A 20 -8.09 -3.44 1.92
N LEU A 21 -7.04 -2.68 1.60
CA LEU A 21 -5.73 -3.25 1.26
C LEU A 21 -5.15 -4.09 2.41
N LEU A 22 -5.19 -3.56 3.65
CA LEU A 22 -4.68 -4.27 4.82
C LEU A 22 -5.41 -5.60 5.05
N THR A 23 -6.73 -5.64 4.86
CA THR A 23 -7.48 -6.90 4.99
C THR A 23 -7.09 -7.95 3.96
N GLN A 24 -6.70 -7.54 2.75
CA GLN A 24 -6.25 -8.45 1.69
C GLN A 24 -4.80 -8.92 1.89
N LEU A 25 -3.92 -8.05 2.40
CA LEU A 25 -2.52 -8.37 2.71
C LEU A 25 -2.39 -9.29 3.93
N LEU A 26 -3.22 -9.07 4.94
CA LEU A 26 -3.20 -9.81 6.20
C LEU A 26 -4.22 -10.95 6.23
N GLU A 27 -4.65 -11.43 5.06
CA GLU A 27 -5.51 -12.61 4.94
C GLU A 27 -4.81 -13.82 5.58
N PHE A 28 -5.57 -14.51 6.43
CA PHE A 28 -5.08 -15.60 7.26
C PHE A 28 -4.79 -16.83 6.40
N ASP A 29 -5.66 -17.11 5.43
CA ASP A 29 -5.44 -18.15 4.44
C ASP A 29 -4.44 -17.68 3.37
N PRO A 30 -3.21 -18.23 3.31
CA PRO A 30 -2.20 -17.77 2.36
C PRO A 30 -2.63 -17.95 0.90
N SER A 31 -3.51 -18.92 0.62
CA SER A 31 -4.02 -19.15 -0.74
C SER A 31 -4.97 -18.05 -1.22
N ARG A 32 -5.53 -17.27 -0.30
CA ARG A 32 -6.46 -16.16 -0.57
C ARG A 32 -5.81 -14.79 -0.41
N ARG A 33 -4.56 -14.75 0.05
CA ARG A 33 -3.78 -13.52 0.20
C ARG A 33 -3.50 -12.89 -1.16
N ILE A 34 -3.68 -11.57 -1.27
CA ILE A 34 -3.39 -10.83 -2.49
C ILE A 34 -1.91 -10.99 -2.88
N SER A 35 -1.63 -11.14 -4.18
CA SER A 35 -0.26 -11.13 -4.70
C SER A 35 0.35 -9.74 -4.63
N ALA A 36 1.69 -9.65 -4.62
CA ALA A 36 2.39 -8.36 -4.64
C ALA A 36 2.02 -7.54 -5.89
N GLU A 37 1.94 -8.18 -7.06
CA GLU A 37 1.54 -7.54 -8.31
C GLU A 37 0.13 -6.92 -8.21
N ASN A 38 -0.84 -7.67 -7.71
CA ASN A 38 -2.21 -7.17 -7.54
C ASN A 38 -2.30 -6.09 -6.47
N ALA A 39 -1.51 -6.18 -5.39
CA ALA A 39 -1.47 -5.17 -4.35
C ALA A 39 -0.97 -3.82 -4.87
N LEU A 40 0.01 -3.81 -5.78
CA LEU A 40 0.50 -2.58 -6.41
C LEU A 40 -0.56 -1.89 -7.29
N GLN A 41 -1.52 -2.66 -7.83
CA GLN A 41 -2.63 -2.11 -8.63
C GLN A 41 -3.79 -1.59 -7.78
N HIS A 42 -3.76 -1.79 -6.46
CA HIS A 42 -4.86 -1.42 -5.56
C HIS A 42 -5.13 0.09 -5.57
N PRO A 43 -6.39 0.57 -5.50
CA PRO A 43 -6.71 2.00 -5.55
C PRO A 43 -6.06 2.85 -4.44
N TYR A 44 -5.66 2.21 -3.33
CA TYR A 44 -4.84 2.86 -2.31
C TYR A 44 -3.55 3.48 -2.89
N PHE A 45 -2.97 2.88 -3.93
CA PHE A 45 -1.80 3.41 -4.64
C PHE A 45 -2.15 4.09 -5.97
N THR A 46 -3.23 3.67 -6.63
CA THR A 46 -3.53 4.08 -8.01
C THR A 46 -4.65 5.11 -8.15
N SER A 47 -5.35 5.47 -7.06
CA SER A 47 -6.43 6.47 -7.11
C SER A 47 -5.92 7.91 -7.28
N PRO A 48 -6.74 8.82 -7.85
CA PRO A 48 -6.43 10.26 -7.95
C PRO A 48 -6.02 10.89 -6.61
N GLN A 49 -6.63 10.45 -5.52
CA GLN A 49 -6.33 10.86 -4.15
C GLN A 49 -4.88 10.53 -3.79
N ALA A 50 -4.46 9.28 -4.03
CA ALA A 50 -3.09 8.84 -3.78
C ALA A 50 -2.07 9.70 -4.54
N GLN A 51 -2.36 10.04 -5.81
CA GLN A 51 -1.47 10.92 -6.57
C GLN A 51 -1.42 12.36 -6.03
N ALA A 52 -2.53 12.86 -5.49
CA ALA A 52 -2.59 14.18 -4.88
C ALA A 52 -1.84 14.27 -3.55
N GLU A 53 -1.75 13.17 -2.79
CA GLU A 53 -1.04 13.10 -1.51
C GLU A 53 0.49 13.03 -1.65
N ILE A 54 1.00 12.71 -2.84
CA ILE A 54 2.45 12.71 -3.10
C ILE A 54 3.00 14.13 -3.08
N SER A 55 3.66 14.47 -1.97
CA SER A 55 4.26 15.78 -1.78
C SER A 55 5.35 16.08 -2.85
N PRO A 56 5.56 17.36 -3.21
CA PRO A 56 6.67 17.75 -4.09
C PRO A 56 8.04 17.31 -3.57
N LEU A 57 8.25 17.35 -2.25
CA LEU A 57 9.49 16.92 -1.62
C LEU A 57 9.72 15.41 -1.81
N SER A 58 8.68 14.60 -1.66
CA SER A 58 8.75 13.15 -1.91
C SER A 58 9.20 12.85 -3.35
N ARG A 59 8.68 13.61 -4.32
CA ARG A 59 9.10 13.50 -5.73
C ARG A 59 10.57 13.88 -5.93
N GLN A 60 11.00 14.99 -5.32
CA GLN A 60 12.39 15.44 -5.42
C GLN A 60 13.36 14.45 -4.79
N ILE A 61 13.03 13.85 -3.65
CA ILE A 61 13.85 12.82 -2.99
C ILE A 61 14.01 11.61 -3.92
N ALA A 62 12.92 11.13 -4.51
CA ALA A 62 12.98 10.01 -5.46
C ALA A 62 13.86 10.33 -6.67
N GLN A 63 13.67 11.49 -7.32
CA GLN A 63 14.47 11.93 -8.47
C GLN A 63 15.97 12.04 -8.17
N ASN A 64 16.31 12.57 -6.99
CA ASN A 64 17.69 12.67 -6.55
C ASN A 64 18.34 11.30 -6.31
N ASP A 65 17.57 10.34 -5.78
CA ASP A 65 18.04 8.97 -5.57
C ASP A 65 18.40 8.29 -6.90
N PHE A 66 17.48 8.35 -7.89
CA PHE A 66 17.73 7.81 -9.23
C PHE A 66 18.97 8.43 -9.87
N SER A 67 19.14 9.75 -9.78
CA SER A 67 20.28 10.46 -10.36
C SER A 67 21.63 10.04 -9.73
N LYS A 68 21.63 9.78 -8.41
CA LYS A 68 22.82 9.30 -7.68
C LYS A 68 23.20 7.87 -8.04
N HIS A 69 22.23 7.03 -8.34
CA HIS A 69 22.45 5.63 -8.71
C HIS A 69 22.83 5.46 -10.19
N GLU A 70 22.30 6.29 -11.09
CA GLU A 70 22.70 6.29 -12.50
C GLU A 70 24.14 6.79 -12.70
N SER A 71 24.59 7.76 -11.89
CA SER A 71 25.98 8.22 -11.90
C SER A 71 27.00 7.19 -11.34
N ARG A 72 26.52 6.06 -10.81
CA ARG A 72 27.32 4.99 -10.22
C ARG A 72 27.45 3.74 -11.10
N SER A 73 26.76 3.71 -12.24
CA SER A 73 26.84 2.65 -13.26
C SER A 73 27.63 3.12 -14.47
#